data_AF-A0A1G5SLQ0-F1
#
_entry.id   AF-A0A1G5SLQ0-F1
#
_cell.length_a   1.000
_cell.length_b   1.000
_cell.length_c   1.000
_cell.angle_alpha   90.00
_cell.angle_beta   90.00
_cell.angle_gamma   90.00
#
_symmetry.space_group_name_H-M   'P 1'
#
loop_
_entity.id
_entity.type
_entity.pdbx_description
1 polymer ?
#
loop_
_entity_poly.entity_id
_entity_poly.type
_entity_poly.pdbx_seq_one_letter_code
_entity_poly.pdbx_strand_id
1 'polypeptide(L)'
;MAKEPPTVSERHKAAEVTDQEIDAAVDAVLADLATEAYPLAKGWTLDLVETLRTNTRAAEALATDKAAWKRNMVRTAVLLAHPVKA
;
A
#
# COMPACT_ATOMS: atom_id res chain seq x y z
N MET A 1 1.49 -24.39 9.97
CA MET A 1 0.78 -23.40 9.14
C MET A 1 1.74 -22.24 8.93
N ALA A 2 2.08 -21.89 7.70
CA ALA A 2 2.97 -20.75 7.46
C ALA A 2 2.23 -19.49 7.91
N LYS A 3 2.85 -18.71 8.80
CA LYS A 3 2.32 -17.41 9.22
C LYS A 3 2.29 -16.53 7.98
N GLU A 4 1.14 -15.89 7.71
CA GLU A 4 1.06 -14.90 6.63
C GLU A 4 2.16 -13.85 6.85
N PRO A 5 2.84 -13.41 5.77
CA PRO A 5 3.86 -12.37 5.87
C PRO A 5 3.26 -11.14 6.56
N PRO A 6 4.00 -10.42 7.43
CA PRO A 6 3.43 -9.30 8.16
C PRO A 6 3.05 -8.17 7.21
N THR A 7 1.88 -7.58 7.47
CA THR A 7 1.32 -6.44 6.73
C THR A 7 2.16 -5.17 6.93
N VAL A 8 1.98 -4.17 6.05
CA VAL A 8 2.54 -2.82 6.25
C VAL A 8 2.14 -2.26 7.62
N SER A 9 0.90 -2.49 8.07
CA SER A 9 0.44 -2.07 9.42
C SER A 9 1.23 -2.71 10.55
N GLU A 10 1.54 -4.01 10.45
CA GLU A 10 2.33 -4.70 11.45
C GLU A 10 3.79 -4.24 11.44
N ARG A 11 4.33 -3.92 10.26
CA ARG A 11 5.67 -3.37 10.10
C ARG A 11 5.79 -1.94 10.60
N HIS A 12 4.75 -1.13 10.43
CA HIS A 12 4.66 0.20 11.01
C HIS A 12 4.67 0.14 12.54
N LYS A 13 3.89 -0.77 13.13
CA LYS A 13 3.94 -1.06 14.57
C LYS A 13 5.33 -1.52 15.05
N ALA A 14 6.08 -2.20 14.19
CA ALA A 14 7.46 -2.63 14.45
C ALA A 14 8.52 -1.55 14.14
N ALA A 15 8.12 -0.33 13.76
CA ALA A 15 9.01 0.74 13.32
C ALA A 15 9.97 0.32 12.18
N GLU A 16 9.50 -0.56 11.30
CA GLU A 16 10.19 -0.93 10.06
C GLU A 16 9.76 -0.09 8.87
N VAL A 17 8.54 0.45 8.91
CA VAL A 17 7.95 1.36 7.93
C VAL A 17 7.39 2.56 8.70
N THR A 18 7.57 3.76 8.16
CA THR A 18 7.11 5.02 8.75
C THR A 18 5.80 5.49 8.14
N ASP A 19 5.09 6.38 8.84
CA ASP A 19 3.90 7.04 8.28
C ASP A 19 4.23 7.82 6.99
N GLN A 20 5.42 8.42 6.90
CA GLN A 20 5.86 9.14 5.72
C GLN A 20 5.98 8.22 4.50
N GLU A 21 6.47 6.99 4.69
CA GLU A 21 6.56 6.01 3.61
C GLU A 21 5.18 5.51 3.17
N ILE A 22 4.26 5.32 4.13
CA ILE A 22 2.88 4.95 3.82
C ILE A 22 2.22 6.08 3.01
N ASP A 23 2.37 7.33 3.44
CA ASP A 23 1.83 8.49 2.72
C ASP A 23 2.46 8.64 1.33
N ALA A 24 3.78 8.43 1.20
CA ALA A 24 4.47 8.48 -0.08
C ALA A 24 4.02 7.36 -1.03
N ALA A 25 3.73 6.16 -0.53
CA ALA A 25 3.16 5.07 -1.32
C ALA A 25 1.74 5.39 -1.80
N VAL A 26 0.92 6.00 -0.94
CA VAL A 26 -0.43 6.47 -1.31
C VAL A 26 -0.36 7.56 -2.36
N ASP A 27 0.54 8.53 -2.20
CA ASP A 27 0.73 9.62 -3.16
C ASP A 27 1.22 9.08 -4.51
N ALA A 28 2.11 8.08 -4.51
CA ALA A 28 2.56 7.43 -5.74
C ALA A 28 1.40 6.77 -6.50
N VAL A 29 0.55 5.99 -5.80
CA VAL A 29 -0.66 5.39 -6.41
C VAL A 29 -1.59 6.45 -7.01
N LEU A 30 -1.78 7.57 -6.32
CA LEU A 30 -2.68 8.63 -6.77
C LEU A 30 -2.09 9.51 -7.88
N ALA A 31 -0.76 9.63 -7.96
CA ALA A 31 -0.06 10.39 -8.98
C ALA A 31 0.00 9.63 -10.30
N ASP A 32 0.41 8.36 -10.28
CA ASP A 32 0.36 7.45 -11.42
C ASP A 32 0.60 6.01 -10.96
N LEU A 33 -0.32 5.09 -11.29
CA LEU A 33 -0.19 3.66 -11.00
C LEU A 33 0.70 2.97 -12.05
N ALA A 34 1.87 3.55 -12.34
CA ALA A 34 2.83 2.96 -13.27
C ALA A 34 3.82 2.03 -12.57
N THR A 35 3.97 2.14 -11.25
CA THR A 35 4.94 1.38 -10.46
C THR A 35 4.29 0.13 -9.89
N GLU A 36 4.65 -1.04 -10.44
CA GLU A 36 4.29 -2.34 -9.84
C GLU A 36 4.97 -2.47 -8.47
N ALA A 37 6.28 -2.28 -8.40
CA ALA A 37 7.06 -2.40 -7.17
C ALA A 37 7.41 -1.03 -6.56
N TYR A 38 6.91 -0.74 -5.37
CA TYR A 38 7.23 0.45 -4.59
C TYR A 38 8.22 0.12 -3.46
N PRO A 39 9.42 0.70 -3.46
CA PRO A 39 10.40 0.47 -2.41
C PRO A 39 9.96 1.16 -1.10
N LEU A 40 10.02 0.40 -0.03
CA LEU A 40 9.91 0.85 1.36
C LEU A 40 11.30 0.73 2.02
N ALA A 41 11.48 1.38 3.17
CA ALA A 41 12.71 1.35 3.94
C ALA A 41 13.08 -0.07 4.36
N LYS A 42 14.35 -0.23 4.77
CA LYS A 42 14.93 -1.51 5.21
C LYS A 42 14.85 -2.65 4.16
N GLY A 43 14.70 -2.31 2.89
CA GLY A 43 14.68 -3.26 1.77
C GLY A 43 13.34 -3.95 1.57
N TRP A 44 12.25 -3.38 2.09
CA TRP A 44 10.91 -3.86 1.80
C TRP A 44 10.45 -3.34 0.43
N THR A 45 9.65 -4.12 -0.27
CA THR A 45 9.06 -3.74 -1.55
C THR A 45 7.59 -4.15 -1.53
N LEU A 46 6.76 -3.22 -1.98
CA LEU A 46 5.32 -3.37 -2.01
C LEU A 46 4.84 -3.47 -3.45
N ASP A 47 4.09 -4.52 -3.79
CA ASP A 47 3.40 -4.57 -5.07
C ASP A 47 2.11 -3.73 -5.00
N LEU A 48 2.15 -2.50 -5.50
CA LEU A 48 1.02 -1.58 -5.44
C LEU A 48 -0.13 -2.03 -6.35
N VAL A 49 0.19 -2.66 -7.49
CA VAL A 49 -0.81 -3.11 -8.46
C VAL A 49 -1.58 -4.30 -7.90
N GLU A 50 -0.87 -5.30 -7.36
CA GLU A 50 -1.48 -6.44 -6.68
C GLU A 50 -2.27 -6.00 -5.45
N THR A 51 -1.73 -5.07 -4.65
CA THR A 51 -2.40 -4.49 -3.47
C THR A 51 -3.76 -3.89 -3.83
N LEU A 52 -3.84 -3.13 -4.92
CA LEU A 52 -5.09 -2.52 -5.36
C LEU A 52 -6.02 -3.52 -6.03
N ARG A 53 -5.49 -4.49 -6.78
CA ARG A 53 -6.28 -5.56 -7.40
C ARG A 53 -6.95 -6.46 -6.36
N THR A 54 -6.25 -6.76 -5.26
CA THR A 54 -6.78 -7.59 -4.17
C THR A 54 -7.74 -6.82 -3.26
N ASN A 55 -7.75 -5.48 -3.31
CA ASN A 55 -8.65 -4.63 -2.54
C ASN A 55 -9.76 -4.01 -3.40
N THR A 56 -10.89 -4.71 -3.51
CA THR A 56 -12.05 -4.29 -4.33
C THR A 56 -12.52 -2.86 -4.03
N ARG A 57 -12.51 -2.44 -2.75
CA ARG A 57 -12.95 -1.09 -2.36
C ARG A 57 -11.99 0.00 -2.80
N ALA A 58 -10.68 -0.29 -2.84
CA ALA A 58 -9.70 0.64 -3.38
C ALA A 58 -9.85 0.78 -4.90
N ALA A 59 -10.07 -0.33 -5.62
CA ALA A 59 -10.35 -0.30 -7.05
C ALA A 59 -11.62 0.51 -7.38
N GLU A 60 -12.71 0.30 -6.62
CA GLU A 60 -13.94 1.10 -6.75
C GLU A 60 -13.71 2.58 -6.47
N ALA A 61 -12.95 2.92 -5.43
CA ALA A 61 -12.69 4.30 -5.08
C ALA A 61 -11.90 5.03 -6.18
N LEU A 62 -10.90 4.37 -6.78
CA LEU A 62 -10.11 4.91 -7.89
C LEU A 62 -10.97 5.28 -9.10
N ALA A 63 -12.09 4.57 -9.33
CA ALA A 63 -13.03 4.82 -10.42
C ALA A 63 -13.97 6.02 -10.19
N THR A 64 -13.92 6.68 -9.05
CA THR A 64 -14.81 7.83 -8.75
C THR A 64 -14.08 9.17 -8.80
N ASP A 65 -14.76 10.30 -8.62
CA ASP A 65 -14.09 11.62 -8.56
C ASP A 65 -13.90 12.13 -7.12
N LYS A 66 -14.11 11.26 -6.12
CA LYS A 66 -14.04 11.64 -4.70
C LYS A 66 -12.62 11.53 -4.17
N ALA A 67 -11.84 12.61 -4.29
CA ALA A 67 -10.43 12.64 -3.89
C ALA A 67 -10.15 12.14 -2.45
N ALA A 68 -10.94 12.60 -1.46
CA ALA A 68 -10.79 12.15 -0.08
C ALA A 68 -11.09 10.65 0.10
N TRP A 69 -12.05 10.12 -0.65
CA TRP A 69 -12.40 8.70 -0.59
C TRP A 69 -11.34 7.83 -1.26
N LYS A 70 -10.81 8.26 -2.42
CA LYS A 70 -9.64 7.62 -3.07
C LYS A 70 -8.48 7.46 -2.11
N ARG A 71 -8.04 8.58 -1.53
CA ARG A 71 -6.89 8.59 -0.61
C ARG A 71 -7.09 7.63 0.55
N ASN A 72 -8.27 7.65 1.18
CA ASN A 72 -8.55 6.77 2.32
C ASN A 72 -8.55 5.29 1.93
N MET A 73 -9.18 4.91 0.80
CA MET A 73 -9.22 3.51 0.39
C MET A 73 -7.86 2.99 -0.08
N VAL A 74 -7.10 3.81 -0.81
CA VAL A 74 -5.72 3.49 -1.18
C VAL A 74 -4.85 3.33 0.07
N ARG A 75 -4.94 4.23 1.06
CA ARG A 75 -4.22 4.09 2.33
C ARG A 75 -4.59 2.79 3.04
N THR A 76 -5.88 2.44 3.10
CA THR A 76 -6.31 1.16 3.68
C THR A 76 -5.73 -0.04 2.93
N ALA A 77 -5.71 -0.02 1.60
CA ALA A 77 -5.13 -1.10 0.81
C ALA A 77 -3.62 -1.25 1.10
N VAL A 78 -2.87 -0.15 1.08
CA VAL A 78 -1.43 -0.14 1.41
C VAL A 78 -1.18 -0.71 2.80
N LEU A 79 -1.97 -0.30 3.80
CA LEU A 79 -1.83 -0.76 5.18
C LEU A 79 -2.07 -2.27 5.35
N LEU A 80 -2.93 -2.86 4.51
CA LEU A 80 -3.27 -4.29 4.54
C LEU A 80 -2.35 -5.14 3.66
N ALA A 81 -1.53 -4.51 2.83
CA ALA A 81 -0.66 -5.22 1.92
C ALA A 81 0.51 -5.89 2.63
N HIS A 82 1.06 -6.91 1.98
CA HIS A 82 2.13 -7.74 2.51
C HIS A 82 3.43 -7.48 1.74
N PRO A 83 4.27 -6.54 2.20
CA PRO A 83 5.49 -6.22 1.48
C PRO A 83 6.51 -7.36 1.61
N VAL A 84 7.18 -7.64 0.50
CA VAL A 84 8.23 -8.66 0.36
C VAL A 84 9.59 -8.02 0.53
N LYS A 85 10.57 -8.80 1.00
CA LYS A 85 11.94 -8.31 1.10
C LYS A 85 12.58 -8.44 -0.28
N ALA A 86 13.10 -7.34 -0.82
CA ALA A 86 13.92 -7.33 -2.04
C ALA A 86 15.32 -7.90 -1.78
#